data_AF-A0A501XCL2-F1
#
_entry.id   AF-A0A501XCL2-F1
#
_cell.length_a   1.000
_cell.length_b   1.000
_cell.length_c   1.000
_cell.angle_alpha   90.00
_cell.angle_beta   90.00
_cell.angle_gamma   90.00
#
_symmetry.space_group_name_H-M   'P 1'
#
loop_
_entity.id
_entity.type
_entity.pdbx_description
1 polymer ?
#
loop_
_entity_poly.entity_id
_entity_poly.type
_entity_poly.pdbx_seq_one_letter_code
_entity_poly.pdbx_strand_id
1 'polypeptide(L)'
;MKDIIRKNQKIWVVFIALNFAALMMYTAFAYLRYDLVLGDLVGIISFALLIGFVLLCFKLFAKPQANKKKSRLNTFFIILIFLVLLIINLGIFALFFYINKLYNRSYPSSNIAFEPFNFLAVMTPYVILSLMSIVIAFANIKKAKRSLQK
;
A
#
# COMPACT_ATOMS: atom_id res chain seq x y z
N MET A 1 10.62 18.35 4.58
CA MET A 1 9.57 17.30 4.48
C MET A 1 8.24 17.88 4.03
N LYS A 2 7.75 18.96 4.66
CA LYS A 2 6.56 19.73 4.21
C LYS A 2 6.64 20.10 2.72
N ASP A 3 7.78 20.58 2.23
CA ASP A 3 7.92 21.01 0.83
C ASP A 3 7.92 19.87 -0.19
N ILE A 4 8.47 18.69 0.14
CA ILE A 4 8.44 17.51 -0.74
C ILE A 4 7.01 16.94 -0.83
N ILE A 5 6.31 16.87 0.30
CA ILE A 5 4.91 16.45 0.35
C ILE A 5 4.02 17.44 -0.40
N ARG A 6 4.27 18.76 -0.26
CA ARG A 6 3.50 19.82 -0.95
C ARG A 6 3.77 19.82 -2.46
N LYS A 7 5.00 19.56 -2.89
CA LYS A 7 5.37 19.47 -4.33
C LYS A 7 4.80 18.21 -4.99
N ASN A 8 4.68 17.11 -4.24
CA ASN A 8 4.08 15.85 -4.69
C ASN A 8 2.60 15.68 -4.26
N GLN A 9 1.96 16.72 -3.71
CA GLN A 9 0.59 16.63 -3.19
C GLN A 9 -0.40 16.19 -4.26
N LYS A 10 -0.20 16.64 -5.50
CA LYS A 10 -1.01 16.23 -6.67
C LYS A 10 -0.94 14.72 -6.92
N ILE A 11 0.21 14.09 -6.69
CA ILE A 11 0.39 12.64 -6.88
C ILE A 11 -0.43 11.88 -5.83
N TRP A 12 -0.35 12.29 -4.56
CA TRP A 12 -1.11 11.66 -3.49
C TRP A 12 -2.62 11.84 -3.65
N VAL A 13 -3.07 13.01 -4.13
CA VAL A 13 -4.49 13.24 -4.43
C VAL A 13 -4.98 12.32 -5.54
N VAL A 14 -4.23 12.19 -6.64
CA VAL A 14 -4.59 11.27 -7.73
C VAL A 14 -4.56 9.82 -7.25
N PHE A 15 -3.58 9.44 -6.44
CA PHE A 15 -3.50 8.09 -5.86
C PHE A 15 -4.75 7.77 -5.01
N ILE A 16 -5.14 8.67 -4.11
CA ILE A 16 -6.33 8.50 -3.27
C ILE A 16 -7.59 8.43 -4.14
N ALA A 17 -7.72 9.31 -5.13
CA ALA A 17 -8.87 9.32 -6.04
C ALA A 17 -9.00 8.01 -6.83
N LEU A 18 -7.88 7.44 -7.31
CA LEU A 18 -7.89 6.16 -8.02
C LEU A 18 -8.25 4.98 -7.11
N ASN A 19 -7.77 4.96 -5.87
CA ASN A 19 -8.18 3.94 -4.89
C ASN A 19 -9.67 4.08 -4.54
N PHE A 20 -10.16 5.31 -4.39
CA PHE A 20 -11.59 5.54 -4.13
C PHE A 20 -12.45 5.11 -5.33
N ALA A 21 -12.00 5.38 -6.56
CA ALA A 21 -12.68 4.90 -7.76
C ALA A 21 -12.70 3.37 -7.85
N ALA A 22 -11.60 2.70 -7.49
CA ALA A 22 -11.55 1.24 -7.41
C ALA A 22 -12.52 0.70 -6.34
N LEU A 23 -12.54 1.30 -5.15
CA LEU A 23 -13.49 0.95 -4.09
C LEU A 23 -14.95 1.11 -4.55
N MET A 24 -15.27 2.20 -5.24
CA MET A 24 -16.61 2.41 -5.83
C MET A 24 -16.94 1.35 -6.88
N MET A 25 -15.98 0.97 -7.72
CA MET A 25 -16.15 -0.10 -8.70
C MET A 25 -16.43 -1.44 -8.02
N TYR A 26 -15.65 -1.83 -7.02
CA TYR A 26 -15.89 -3.06 -6.26
C TYR A 26 -17.22 -3.02 -5.51
N THR A 27 -17.59 -1.85 -4.97
CA THR A 27 -18.88 -1.66 -4.31
C THR A 27 -20.04 -1.81 -5.28
N ALA A 28 -19.90 -1.33 -6.52
CA ALA A 28 -20.89 -1.52 -7.56
C ALA A 28 -21.10 -3.02 -7.89
N PHE A 29 -20.07 -3.86 -7.79
CA PHE A 29 -20.17 -5.31 -7.98
C PHE A 29 -20.40 -6.11 -6.69
N ALA A 30 -20.55 -5.45 -5.54
CA ALA A 30 -20.64 -6.10 -4.23
C ALA A 30 -21.86 -7.00 -4.09
N TYR A 31 -22.94 -6.74 -4.84
CA TYR A 31 -24.14 -7.58 -4.86
C TYR A 31 -23.89 -8.96 -5.49
N LEU A 32 -22.90 -9.08 -6.38
CA LEU A 32 -22.44 -10.36 -6.94
C LEU A 32 -21.34 -10.97 -6.08
N ARG A 33 -20.46 -10.11 -5.56
CA ARG A 33 -19.19 -10.47 -4.93
C ARG A 33 -18.78 -9.46 -3.86
N TYR A 34 -19.36 -9.60 -2.68
CA TYR A 34 -19.11 -8.71 -1.53
C TYR A 34 -17.63 -8.71 -1.08
N ASP A 35 -16.93 -9.76 -1.46
CA ASP A 35 -15.56 -10.04 -1.11
C ASP A 35 -14.53 -9.25 -1.85
N LEU A 36 -14.86 -8.77 -3.06
CA LEU A 36 -14.02 -7.80 -3.77
C LEU A 36 -13.85 -6.53 -2.93
N VAL A 37 -14.93 -6.08 -2.27
CA VAL A 37 -14.89 -4.92 -1.38
C VAL A 37 -14.06 -5.21 -0.14
N LEU A 38 -14.25 -6.38 0.48
CA LEU A 38 -13.45 -6.74 1.65
C LEU A 38 -11.98 -6.91 1.31
N GLY A 39 -11.66 -7.51 0.16
CA GLY A 39 -10.30 -7.66 -0.34
C GLY A 39 -9.63 -6.31 -0.58
N ASP A 40 -10.31 -5.37 -1.24
CA ASP A 40 -9.79 -4.02 -1.46
C ASP A 40 -9.58 -3.25 -0.14
N LEU A 41 -10.52 -3.34 0.81
CA LEU A 41 -10.35 -2.75 2.14
C LEU A 41 -9.15 -3.32 2.90
N VAL A 42 -8.97 -4.64 2.88
CA VAL A 42 -7.80 -5.31 3.46
C VAL A 42 -6.52 -4.83 2.77
N GLY A 43 -6.54 -4.71 1.44
CA GLY A 43 -5.45 -4.15 0.65
C GLY A 43 -5.10 -2.73 1.09
N ILE A 44 -6.09 -1.84 1.23
CA ILE A 44 -5.90 -0.44 1.64
C ILE A 44 -5.28 -0.36 3.04
N ILE A 45 -5.77 -1.15 4.00
CA ILE A 45 -5.22 -1.19 5.36
C ILE A 45 -3.77 -1.71 5.34
N SER A 46 -3.53 -2.81 4.64
CA SER A 46 -2.19 -3.42 4.52
C SER A 46 -1.18 -2.46 3.89
N PHE A 47 -1.63 -1.74 2.86
CA PHE A 47 -0.84 -0.75 2.14
C PHE A 47 -0.56 0.49 3.01
N ALA A 48 -1.55 0.98 3.75
CA ALA A 48 -1.38 2.12 4.65
C ALA A 48 -0.33 1.84 5.73
N LEU A 49 -0.32 0.62 6.28
CA LEU A 49 0.73 0.17 7.21
C LEU A 49 2.12 0.17 6.54
N LEU A 50 2.21 -0.34 5.31
CA LEU A 50 3.48 -0.37 4.57
C LEU A 50 4.00 1.05 4.29
N ILE A 51 3.15 1.95 3.77
CA ILE A 51 3.55 3.34 3.52
C ILE A 51 3.91 4.06 4.81
N GLY A 52 3.12 3.87 5.88
CA GLY A 52 3.42 4.44 7.18
C GLY A 52 4.82 4.04 7.67
N PHE A 53 5.19 2.78 7.49
CA PHE A 53 6.53 2.29 7.80
C PHE A 53 7.62 2.90 6.93
N VAL A 54 7.43 2.94 5.61
CA VAL A 54 8.40 3.52 4.67
C VAL A 54 8.65 4.99 5.01
N LEU A 55 7.61 5.75 5.31
CA LEU A 55 7.71 7.15 5.74
C LEU A 55 8.45 7.29 7.07
N LEU A 56 8.19 6.38 8.02
CA LEU A 56 8.90 6.34 9.31
C LEU A 56 10.39 6.06 9.12
N CYS A 57 10.76 5.13 8.23
CA CYS A 57 12.14 4.86 7.85
C CYS A 57 12.83 6.10 7.28
N PHE A 58 12.24 6.74 6.28
CA PHE A 58 12.80 7.96 5.69
C PHE A 58 13.00 9.06 6.72
N LYS A 59 12.06 9.25 7.66
CA LYS A 59 12.18 10.23 8.73
C LYS A 59 13.32 9.93 9.69
N LEU A 60 13.63 8.66 9.94
CA LEU A 60 14.71 8.25 10.83
C LEU A 60 16.08 8.31 10.15
N PHE A 61 16.18 7.93 8.87
CA PHE A 61 17.42 8.01 8.09
C PHE A 61 17.79 9.43 7.65
N ALA A 62 16.82 10.32 7.47
CA ALA A 62 17.08 11.72 7.08
C ALA A 62 17.68 12.58 8.21
N LYS A 63 17.75 12.08 9.46
CA LYS A 63 18.37 12.82 10.57
C LYS A 63 19.89 12.59 10.55
N PRO A 64 20.72 13.65 10.46
CA PRO A 64 22.17 13.48 10.55
C PRO A 64 22.52 12.90 11.93
N GLN A 65 23.15 11.73 11.93
CA GLN A 65 23.57 11.04 13.15
C GLN A 65 25.03 11.35 13.45
N ALA A 66 25.26 12.11 14.52
CA ALA A 66 26.60 12.51 14.97
C ALA A 66 27.44 11.35 15.54
N ASN A 67 26.87 10.15 15.75
CA ASN A 67 27.55 9.06 16.47
C ASN A 67 27.26 7.67 15.89
N LYS A 68 28.30 6.93 15.51
CA LYS A 68 28.22 5.61 14.81
C LYS A 68 27.54 4.52 15.65
N LYS A 69 27.68 4.53 16.98
CA LYS A 69 27.05 3.54 17.88
C LYS A 69 25.53 3.74 17.99
N LYS A 70 25.10 5.01 18.05
CA LYS A 70 23.68 5.42 18.00
C LYS A 70 23.04 5.09 16.64
N SER A 71 23.84 5.12 15.58
CA SER A 71 23.42 4.71 14.23
C SER A 71 23.04 3.24 14.13
N ARG A 72 23.92 2.33 14.59
CA ARG A 72 23.65 0.88 14.56
C ARG A 72 22.42 0.48 15.38
N LEU A 73 22.25 1.07 16.56
CA LEU A 73 21.07 0.84 17.41
C LEU A 73 19.78 1.30 16.72
N ASN A 74 19.77 2.49 16.13
CA ASN A 74 18.60 2.96 15.38
C ASN A 74 18.26 2.05 14.19
N THR A 75 19.26 1.57 13.45
CA THR A 75 19.03 0.62 12.34
C THR A 75 18.43 -0.69 12.83
N PHE A 76 18.94 -1.25 13.93
CA PHE A 76 18.39 -2.47 14.54
C PHE A 76 16.92 -2.28 14.96
N PHE A 77 16.59 -1.17 15.62
CA PHE A 77 15.21 -0.85 15.98
C PHE A 77 14.28 -0.69 14.77
N ILE A 78 14.75 -0.08 13.68
CA ILE A 78 13.99 0.04 12.43
C ILE A 78 13.69 -1.34 11.83
N ILE A 79 14.69 -2.23 11.81
CA ILE A 79 14.52 -3.60 11.32
C ILE A 79 13.54 -4.37 12.20
N LEU A 80 13.62 -4.22 13.53
CA LEU A 80 12.68 -4.86 14.45
C LEU A 80 11.24 -4.37 14.23
N ILE A 81 11.04 -3.06 14.08
CA ILE A 81 9.72 -2.48 13.78
C ILE A 81 9.21 -2.98 12.42
N PHE A 82 10.08 -3.09 11.42
CA PHE A 82 9.73 -3.66 10.12
C PHE A 82 9.20 -5.08 10.26
N LEU A 83 9.92 -5.92 11.00
CA LEU A 83 9.57 -7.31 11.19
C LEU A 83 8.23 -7.45 11.93
N VAL A 84 8.01 -6.64 12.97
CA VAL A 84 6.73 -6.59 13.69
C VAL A 84 5.59 -6.18 12.74
N LEU A 85 5.80 -5.17 11.89
CA LEU A 85 4.78 -4.73 10.94
C LEU A 85 4.51 -5.75 9.84
N LEU A 86 5.52 -6.51 9.39
CA LEU A 86 5.33 -7.64 8.49
C LEU A 86 4.48 -8.73 9.13
N ILE A 87 4.74 -9.06 10.41
CA ILE A 87 3.93 -10.02 11.16
C ILE A 87 2.49 -9.51 11.32
N ILE A 88 2.30 -8.23 11.62
CA ILE A 88 0.96 -7.61 11.69
C ILE A 88 0.26 -7.71 10.32
N ASN A 89 0.97 -7.45 9.22
CA ASN A 89 0.41 -7.58 7.88
C ASN A 89 0.01 -9.02 7.54
N LEU A 90 0.84 -10.00 7.88
CA LEU A 90 0.49 -11.42 7.79
C LEU A 90 -0.73 -11.75 8.65
N GLY A 91 -0.81 -11.18 9.85
CA GLY A 91 -1.97 -11.32 10.73
C GLY A 91 -3.26 -10.75 10.12
N ILE A 92 -3.19 -9.61 9.43
CA ILE A 92 -4.32 -9.02 8.71
C ILE A 92 -4.80 -9.96 7.60
N PHE A 93 -3.88 -10.54 6.81
CA PHE A 93 -4.24 -11.54 5.81
C PHE A 93 -4.86 -12.79 6.45
N ALA A 94 -4.26 -13.32 7.52
CA ALA A 94 -4.79 -14.48 8.23
C ALA A 94 -6.18 -14.22 8.82
N LEU A 95 -6.43 -13.03 9.36
CA LEU A 95 -7.73 -12.62 9.87
C LEU A 95 -8.77 -12.55 8.74
N PHE A 96 -8.39 -12.00 7.58
CA PHE A 96 -9.24 -11.98 6.39
C PHE A 96 -9.62 -13.40 5.95
N PHE A 97 -8.64 -14.31 5.86
CA PHE A 97 -8.91 -15.73 5.57
C PHE A 97 -9.85 -16.36 6.60
N TYR A 98 -9.68 -16.04 7.88
CA TYR A 98 -10.49 -16.58 8.96
C TYR A 98 -11.94 -16.08 8.91
N ILE A 99 -12.16 -14.77 8.76
CA ILE A 99 -13.50 -14.17 8.63
C ILE A 99 -14.24 -14.76 7.43
N ASN A 100 -13.54 -14.93 6.31
CA ASN A 100 -14.10 -15.52 5.11
C ASN A 100 -14.48 -17.00 5.33
N LYS A 101 -13.62 -17.77 6.00
CA LYS A 101 -13.92 -19.17 6.38
C LYS A 101 -15.13 -19.26 7.31
N LEU A 102 -15.30 -18.33 8.24
CA LEU A 102 -16.49 -18.26 9.09
C LEU A 102 -17.75 -17.94 8.29
N TYR A 103 -17.67 -17.01 7.34
CA TYR A 103 -18.80 -16.66 6.48
C TYR A 103 -19.25 -17.85 5.60
N ASN A 104 -18.29 -18.58 5.03
CA ASN A 104 -18.57 -19.75 4.20
C ASN A 104 -19.23 -20.90 4.98
N ARG A 105 -19.10 -20.96 6.32
CA ARG A 105 -19.86 -21.92 7.14
C ARG A 105 -21.36 -21.62 7.16
N SER A 106 -21.73 -20.35 7.07
CA SER A 106 -23.13 -19.90 7.01
C SER A 106 -23.66 -19.87 5.57
N TYR A 107 -22.78 -19.71 4.58
CA TYR A 107 -23.11 -19.60 3.15
C TYR A 107 -22.17 -20.48 2.31
N PRO A 108 -22.39 -21.81 2.22
CA PRO A 108 -21.44 -22.78 1.67
C PRO A 108 -21.15 -22.69 0.17
N SER A 109 -21.92 -21.91 -0.59
CA SER A 109 -21.63 -21.58 -1.99
C SER A 109 -20.56 -20.49 -2.15
N SER A 110 -20.03 -19.97 -1.05
CA SER A 110 -19.20 -18.76 -1.02
C SER A 110 -17.74 -19.13 -0.70
N ASN A 111 -17.06 -19.82 -1.61
CA ASN A 111 -15.65 -20.24 -1.41
C ASN A 111 -14.66 -19.14 -1.79
N ILE A 112 -14.71 -18.05 -1.03
CA ILE A 112 -14.33 -16.75 -1.53
C ILE A 112 -12.84 -16.39 -1.28
N ALA A 113 -12.21 -16.93 -0.25
CA ALA A 113 -10.87 -16.47 0.17
C ALA A 113 -9.73 -16.88 -0.78
N PHE A 114 -9.95 -17.96 -1.54
CA PHE A 114 -8.96 -18.53 -2.47
C PHE A 114 -9.23 -18.17 -3.92
N GLU A 115 -10.22 -17.33 -4.17
CA GLU A 115 -10.49 -16.90 -5.53
C GLU A 115 -9.46 -15.86 -5.98
N PRO A 116 -8.86 -16.03 -7.16
CA PRO A 116 -7.81 -15.14 -7.67
C PRO A 116 -8.27 -13.68 -7.73
N PHE A 117 -9.58 -13.44 -7.88
CA PHE A 117 -10.16 -12.11 -7.93
C PHE A 117 -10.03 -11.33 -6.61
N ASN A 118 -10.05 -12.00 -5.46
CA ASN A 118 -9.82 -11.33 -4.17
C ASN A 118 -8.36 -10.96 -3.95
N PHE A 119 -7.45 -11.81 -4.42
CA PHE A 119 -6.04 -11.48 -4.41
C PHE A 119 -5.75 -10.24 -5.28
N LEU A 120 -6.42 -10.13 -6.44
CA LEU A 120 -6.34 -8.93 -7.27
C LEU A 120 -6.88 -7.69 -6.55
N ALA A 121 -8.04 -7.80 -5.88
CA ALA A 121 -8.63 -6.69 -5.11
C ALA A 121 -7.69 -6.21 -3.99
N VAL A 122 -7.06 -7.13 -3.25
CA VAL A 122 -6.05 -6.84 -2.23
C VAL A 122 -4.84 -6.08 -2.80
N MET A 123 -4.42 -6.44 -4.02
CA MET A 123 -3.24 -5.86 -4.67
C MET A 123 -3.48 -4.49 -5.31
N THR A 124 -4.75 -4.08 -5.47
CA THR A 124 -5.16 -2.83 -6.10
C THR A 124 -4.36 -1.59 -5.66
N PRO A 125 -4.26 -1.25 -4.36
CA PRO A 125 -3.49 -0.09 -3.91
C PRO A 125 -2.01 -0.15 -4.33
N TYR A 126 -1.42 -1.34 -4.33
CA TYR A 126 -0.02 -1.55 -4.72
C TYR A 126 0.18 -1.37 -6.23
N VAL A 127 -0.74 -1.89 -7.04
CA VAL A 127 -0.71 -1.77 -8.50
C VAL A 127 -0.91 -0.32 -8.92
N ILE A 128 -1.89 0.38 -8.33
CA ILE A 128 -2.14 1.81 -8.60
C ILE A 128 -0.86 2.63 -8.30
N LEU A 129 -0.22 2.40 -7.15
CA LEU A 129 1.01 3.12 -6.80
C LEU A 129 2.15 2.81 -7.79
N SER A 130 2.30 1.54 -8.18
CA SER A 130 3.35 1.08 -9.08
C SER A 130 3.20 1.72 -10.47
N LEU A 131 1.99 1.68 -11.03
CA LEU A 131 1.68 2.32 -12.31
C LEU A 131 1.91 3.83 -12.27
N MET A 132 1.43 4.52 -11.21
CA MET A 132 1.69 5.94 -11.03
C MET A 132 3.19 6.25 -10.97
N SER A 133 3.96 5.45 -10.24
CA SER A 133 5.40 5.64 -10.08
C SER A 133 6.14 5.51 -11.42
N ILE A 134 5.74 4.53 -12.24
CA ILE A 134 6.26 4.34 -13.60
C ILE A 134 5.95 5.55 -14.48
N VAL A 135 4.70 6.02 -14.49
CA VAL A 135 4.29 7.20 -15.28
C VAL A 135 5.09 8.44 -14.89
N ILE A 136 5.30 8.65 -13.59
CA ILE A 136 6.10 9.77 -13.07
C ILE A 136 7.56 9.65 -13.49
N ALA A 137 8.15 8.45 -13.41
CA ALA A 137 9.53 8.19 -13.82
C ALA A 137 9.75 8.54 -15.30
N PHE A 138 8.86 8.08 -16.19
CA PHE A 138 8.91 8.42 -17.61
C PHE A 138 8.75 9.91 -17.87
N ALA A 139 7.81 10.57 -17.18
CA ALA A 139 7.61 12.01 -17.31
C ALA A 139 8.86 12.80 -16.91
N ASN A 140 9.56 12.37 -15.86
CA ASN A 140 10.79 13.00 -15.39
C ASN A 140 11.97 12.79 -16.35
N ILE A 141 12.13 11.57 -16.91
CA ILE A 141 13.14 11.29 -17.94
C ILE A 141 12.93 12.20 -19.17
N LYS A 142 11.67 12.34 -19.62
CA LYS A 142 11.34 13.19 -20.77
C LYS A 142 11.65 14.68 -20.50
N LYS A 143 11.37 15.16 -19.29
CA LYS A 143 11.74 16.53 -18.88
C LYS A 143 13.24 16.76 -18.85
N ALA A 144 14.00 15.81 -18.27
CA ALA A 144 15.46 15.90 -18.19
C ALA A 144 16.12 15.89 -19.58
N LYS A 145 15.64 15.07 -20.51
CA LYS A 145 16.12 15.10 -21.90
C LYS A 145 15.87 16.44 -22.59
N ARG A 146 14.71 17.06 -22.36
CA ARG A 146 14.37 18.38 -22.94
C ARG A 146 15.21 19.52 -22.36
N SER A 147 15.61 19.45 -21.09
CA SER A 147 16.47 20.46 -20.48
C SER A 147 17.93 20.36 -20.92
N LEU A 148 18.38 19.19 -21.38
CA LEU A 148 19.74 18.98 -21.93
C LEU A 148 19.87 19.36 -23.40
N GLN A 149 18.75 19.53 -24.11
CA GLN A 149 18.70 19.96 -25.51
C GLN A 149 18.49 21.48 -25.67
N LYS A 150 18.39 22.21 -24.56
CA LYS A 150 18.41 23.67 -24.50
C LYS A 150 19.75 24.14 -23.97
#